data_AF-A0A8C3QXH3-F1
#
_entry.id   AF-A0A8C3QXH3-F1
#
_cell.length_a   1.000
_cell.length_b   1.000
_cell.length_c   1.000
_cell.angle_alpha   90.00
_cell.angle_beta   90.00
_cell.angle_gamma   90.00
#
_symmetry.space_group_name_H-M   'P 1'
#
loop_
_entity.id
_entity.type
_entity.pdbx_description
1 polymer ?
#
loop_
_entity_poly.entity_id
_entity_poly.type
_entity_poly.pdbx_seq_one_letter_code
_entity_poly.pdbx_strand_id
1 'polypeptide(L)'
;MIAIFKVFCLLESHLFLKPPKHKGPLAIQTPGTLAKTSAEWLKTHGLKAKKLDLYQVLAPNAFSPVEDFVPILKKTVSSTLHEKLMTQFEWYDGTVKNIHVDLPVLYNYQKLLAKMVRIYEKRIDWLSVASRRIWGSVCERRVVVLVDISVTNSTCISDIQHSLRLLLEEQMSNKDFFNIIAFGSDVVPWQQELCPSRPENLEKAWRWVLSLECKGSRNLMSALRRAVEVDFKDKDKHKSQGLYLLTTGIPDQETHTISAYVAEACGGFDFQLHVCLFSVTKGTDSSGIIPARYASPRETANAFKEIAQAAKGRFHCFGEAGIFESDDITSIIAEMEKNFLNYMFLPLKIQQCSIKKLKLELPRLMFGPGCIHQKKTVESLHKEVSAKYCSIFPSAEINGVVKHLQFHPKELETYTEQLEKVLQRYIHRVQWLLSGSRRLFGTILEANVCVLIDTSGSMGPYLPPVTKELTSLIWEQLRKNKVRFNLLRFAENTESWKECLVEATDESCHDAVQWVSTCHAHGNSCILAALQKALSFQGVEALYLLTDGKPDTSCSLILKEIETLIKKQDIKIHTICFSCADRGAVEFLKKLASQTGGRFHCSPGGEDEQLAAHRVLTEGLDDEDVC
;
A
#
# COMPACT_ATOMS: atom_id res chain seq x y z
N MET A 1 3.57 11.15 1.87
CA MET A 1 4.47 10.06 2.32
C MET A 1 3.74 9.11 3.28
N ILE A 2 3.35 9.51 4.51
CA ILE A 2 2.63 8.63 5.46
C ILE A 2 1.29 8.10 4.90
N ALA A 3 0.51 8.91 4.17
CA ALA A 3 -0.75 8.45 3.58
C ALA A 3 -0.55 7.42 2.45
N ILE A 4 0.49 7.58 1.62
CA ILE A 4 0.83 6.61 0.56
C ILE A 4 1.37 5.32 1.18
N PHE A 5 2.25 5.44 2.18
CA PHE A 5 2.75 4.30 2.95
C PHE A 5 1.61 3.55 3.65
N LYS A 6 0.59 4.27 4.13
CA LYS A 6 -0.62 3.68 4.71
C LYS A 6 -1.48 2.97 3.67
N VAL A 7 -1.57 3.48 2.43
CA VAL A 7 -2.26 2.79 1.32
C VAL A 7 -1.59 1.48 0.95
N PHE A 8 -0.25 1.42 0.93
CA PHE A 8 0.48 0.15 0.77
C PHE A 8 0.21 -0.83 1.92
N CYS A 9 0.11 -0.35 3.17
CA CYS A 9 -0.27 -1.19 4.31
C CYS A 9 -1.77 -1.56 4.37
N LEU A 10 -2.66 -0.87 3.64
CA LEU A 10 -4.11 -1.13 3.62
C LEU A 10 -4.50 -2.30 2.71
N LEU A 11 -3.59 -2.78 1.86
CA LEU A 11 -3.76 -4.00 1.07
C LEU A 11 -3.77 -5.28 1.94
N GLU A 12 -3.32 -5.17 3.19
CA GLU A 12 -3.40 -6.23 4.21
C GLU A 12 -4.70 -6.12 5.03
N SER A 13 -5.82 -6.70 4.56
CA SER A 13 -6.92 -6.98 5.49
C SER A 13 -7.95 -8.04 5.05
N HIS A 14 -8.31 -8.86 6.06
CA HIS A 14 -9.43 -9.79 6.21
C HIS A 14 -9.24 -11.19 5.62
N LEU A 15 -8.68 -12.12 6.41
CA LEU A 15 -8.72 -13.55 6.10
C LEU A 15 -10.12 -13.98 5.64
N PHE A 16 -10.14 -14.90 4.68
CA PHE A 16 -11.29 -15.69 4.26
C PHE A 16 -11.87 -16.45 5.47
N LEU A 17 -12.65 -15.76 6.31
CA LEU A 17 -13.43 -16.42 7.34
C LEU A 17 -14.64 -17.04 6.64
N LYS A 18 -14.61 -18.37 6.48
CA LYS A 18 -15.79 -19.13 6.06
C LYS A 18 -16.96 -18.70 6.95
N PRO A 19 -18.04 -18.12 6.39
CA PRO A 19 -19.17 -17.71 7.18
C PRO A 19 -19.78 -18.96 7.84
N PRO A 20 -20.28 -18.84 9.08
CA PRO A 20 -21.04 -19.92 9.69
C PRO A 20 -22.22 -20.25 8.77
N LYS A 21 -22.38 -21.53 8.40
CA LYS A 21 -23.35 -22.05 7.40
C LYS A 21 -22.95 -21.87 5.93
N HIS A 22 -21.68 -22.10 5.58
CA HIS A 22 -21.19 -22.07 4.19
C HIS A 22 -22.07 -22.84 3.18
N LYS A 23 -22.69 -23.97 3.56
CA LYS A 23 -23.56 -24.77 2.68
C LYS A 23 -25.05 -24.35 2.69
N GLY A 24 -25.41 -23.33 3.47
CA GLY A 24 -26.79 -22.84 3.57
C GLY A 24 -27.20 -21.99 2.35
N PRO A 25 -28.47 -21.56 2.29
CA PRO A 25 -28.99 -20.71 1.22
C PRO A 25 -28.25 -19.36 1.15
N LEU A 26 -28.33 -18.70 -0.01
CA LEU A 26 -27.73 -17.39 -0.24
C LEU A 26 -28.45 -16.30 0.57
N ALA A 27 -27.67 -15.43 1.21
CA ALA A 27 -28.16 -14.21 1.84
C ALA A 27 -27.99 -13.04 0.87
N ILE A 28 -28.89 -12.91 -0.11
CA ILE A 28 -28.79 -11.92 -1.18
C ILE A 28 -28.92 -10.50 -0.59
N GLN A 29 -27.90 -9.68 -0.80
CA GLN A 29 -27.90 -8.30 -0.38
C GLN A 29 -28.69 -7.44 -1.37
N THR A 30 -29.48 -6.49 -0.83
CA THR A 30 -30.17 -5.49 -1.63
C THR A 30 -29.15 -4.65 -2.39
N PRO A 31 -29.31 -4.47 -3.72
CA PRO A 31 -28.32 -3.77 -4.50
C PRO A 31 -28.19 -2.31 -4.06
N GLY A 32 -26.98 -1.91 -3.68
CA GLY A 32 -26.61 -0.50 -3.53
C GLY A 32 -26.51 0.19 -4.90
N THR A 33 -26.11 1.47 -4.89
CA THR A 33 -25.81 2.25 -6.12
C THR A 33 -25.01 1.43 -7.14
N LEU A 34 -25.35 1.60 -8.42
CA LEU A 34 -24.73 0.88 -9.55
C LEU A 34 -23.19 0.88 -9.42
N ALA A 35 -22.60 -0.31 -9.51
CA ALA A 35 -21.16 -0.50 -9.45
C ALA A 35 -20.49 0.26 -10.62
N LYS A 36 -19.43 0.99 -10.30
CA LYS A 36 -18.62 1.76 -11.26
C LYS A 36 -17.17 1.33 -11.13
N THR A 37 -16.46 1.27 -12.25
CA THR A 37 -15.01 1.09 -12.25
C THR A 37 -14.33 2.28 -11.58
N SER A 38 -13.10 2.10 -11.10
CA SER A 38 -12.32 3.22 -10.54
C SER A 38 -12.10 4.31 -11.59
N ALA A 39 -11.84 3.94 -12.84
CA ALA A 39 -11.68 4.89 -13.95
C ALA A 39 -12.94 5.77 -14.14
N GLU A 40 -14.14 5.16 -14.14
CA GLU A 40 -15.39 5.91 -14.24
C GLU A 40 -15.70 6.74 -12.98
N TRP A 41 -15.41 6.19 -11.81
CA TRP A 41 -15.58 6.90 -10.55
C TRP A 41 -14.67 8.14 -10.49
N LEU A 42 -13.43 8.04 -10.98
CA LEU A 42 -12.47 9.15 -11.09
C LEU A 42 -12.90 10.23 -12.09
N LYS A 43 -13.75 9.94 -13.09
CA LYS A 43 -14.35 11.01 -13.93
C LYS A 43 -15.17 12.02 -13.11
N THR A 44 -15.65 11.63 -11.93
CA THR A 44 -16.45 12.49 -11.03
C THR A 44 -15.73 12.86 -9.73
N HIS A 45 -14.75 12.04 -9.32
CA HIS A 45 -14.02 12.18 -8.06
C HIS A 45 -12.51 12.46 -8.23
N GLY A 46 -11.98 12.41 -9.45
CA GLY A 46 -10.59 12.74 -9.74
C GLY A 46 -10.31 14.23 -9.56
N LEU A 47 -9.03 14.58 -9.50
CA LEU A 47 -8.59 15.94 -9.18
C LEU A 47 -9.08 16.94 -10.22
N LYS A 48 -8.91 16.62 -11.51
CA LYS A 48 -9.41 17.43 -12.63
C LYS A 48 -10.93 17.61 -12.57
N ALA A 49 -11.67 16.57 -12.22
CA ALA A 49 -13.13 16.63 -12.09
C ALA A 49 -13.58 17.53 -10.92
N LYS A 50 -12.78 17.56 -9.84
CA LYS A 50 -13.00 18.45 -8.69
C LYS A 50 -12.42 19.85 -8.86
N LYS A 51 -11.86 20.18 -10.03
CA LYS A 51 -11.15 21.44 -10.28
C LYS A 51 -9.98 21.67 -9.31
N LEU A 52 -9.33 20.57 -8.91
CA LEU A 52 -8.16 20.52 -8.03
C LEU A 52 -6.91 20.10 -8.80
N ASP A 53 -6.97 20.10 -10.13
CA ASP A 53 -5.76 19.99 -10.94
C ASP A 53 -4.87 21.23 -10.74
N LEU A 54 -3.55 21.01 -10.74
CA LEU A 54 -2.59 22.05 -10.42
C LEU A 54 -2.78 23.29 -11.30
N TYR A 55 -2.83 23.11 -12.61
CA TYR A 55 -2.96 24.21 -13.56
C TYR A 55 -4.29 24.92 -13.42
N GLN A 56 -5.37 24.19 -13.08
CA GLN A 56 -6.69 24.80 -12.85
C GLN A 56 -6.72 25.69 -11.61
N VAL A 57 -5.97 25.33 -10.56
CA VAL A 57 -5.87 26.11 -9.33
C VAL A 57 -4.97 27.32 -9.52
N LEU A 58 -3.91 27.19 -10.32
CA LEU A 58 -2.97 28.27 -10.60
C LEU A 58 -3.47 29.25 -11.67
N ALA A 59 -4.33 28.81 -12.60
CA ALA A 59 -4.78 29.59 -13.76
C ALA A 59 -5.35 30.99 -13.42
N PRO A 60 -6.19 31.17 -12.38
CA PRO A 60 -6.71 32.49 -12.02
C PRO A 60 -5.62 33.50 -11.63
N ASN A 61 -4.45 33.01 -11.24
CA ASN A 61 -3.32 33.79 -10.77
C ASN A 61 -2.08 33.66 -11.66
N ALA A 62 -2.25 33.14 -12.88
CA ALA A 62 -1.20 32.96 -13.87
C ALA A 62 -1.29 34.05 -14.94
N PHE A 63 -0.24 34.87 -15.04
CA PHE A 63 -0.16 36.01 -15.94
C PHE A 63 0.88 35.74 -17.03
N SER A 64 0.51 35.90 -18.29
CA SER A 64 1.47 35.85 -19.40
C SER A 64 2.47 37.02 -19.28
N PRO A 65 3.76 36.81 -19.59
CA PRO A 65 4.70 37.90 -19.76
C PRO A 65 4.19 38.87 -20.83
N VAL A 66 4.19 40.16 -20.52
CA VAL A 66 3.84 41.21 -21.49
C VAL A 66 5.11 41.95 -21.85
N GLU A 67 5.44 41.90 -23.13
CA GLU A 67 6.55 42.64 -23.74
C GLU A 67 5.95 43.69 -24.68
N ASP A 68 6.35 44.95 -24.50
CA ASP A 68 5.89 46.04 -25.35
C ASP A 68 7.10 46.78 -25.95
N PHE A 69 6.99 47.16 -27.22
CA PHE A 69 8.08 47.83 -27.92
C PHE A 69 7.93 49.34 -27.79
N VAL A 70 8.84 49.99 -27.06
CA VAL A 70 8.79 51.45 -26.89
C VAL A 70 9.57 52.11 -28.03
N PRO A 71 8.90 52.78 -29.00
CA PRO A 71 9.55 53.26 -30.22
C PRO A 71 10.60 54.35 -29.95
N ILE A 72 10.39 55.15 -28.90
CA ILE A 72 11.27 56.24 -28.47
C ILE A 72 12.60 55.68 -27.91
N LEU A 73 12.55 54.51 -27.28
CA LEU A 73 13.72 53.85 -26.69
C LEU A 73 14.38 52.85 -27.64
N LYS A 74 13.73 52.54 -28.78
CA LYS A 74 14.09 51.46 -29.73
C LYS A 74 14.39 50.13 -29.03
N LYS A 75 13.66 49.84 -27.95
CA LYS A 75 13.84 48.64 -27.14
C LYS A 75 12.49 48.06 -26.77
N THR A 76 12.44 46.74 -26.77
CA THR A 76 11.37 45.98 -26.12
C THR A 76 11.58 46.10 -24.61
N VAL A 77 10.53 46.49 -23.91
CA VAL A 77 10.52 46.60 -22.45
C VAL A 77 9.46 45.65 -21.89
N SER A 78 9.82 44.95 -20.83
CA SER A 78 8.96 44.04 -20.09
C SER A 78 8.54 44.66 -18.75
N SER A 79 7.41 44.22 -18.22
CA SER A 79 6.89 44.69 -16.92
C SER A 79 7.85 44.36 -15.75
N THR A 80 8.26 45.38 -14.99
CA THR A 80 9.21 45.27 -13.87
C THR A 80 8.62 44.71 -12.57
N LEU A 81 7.30 44.46 -12.53
CA LEU A 81 6.64 43.76 -11.40
C LEU A 81 7.10 42.29 -11.25
N HIS A 82 7.80 41.76 -12.27
CA HIS A 82 8.20 40.36 -12.39
C HIS A 82 9.26 39.88 -11.38
N GLU A 83 10.19 40.74 -10.95
CA GLU A 83 11.41 40.24 -10.27
C GLU A 83 11.26 40.12 -8.74
N LYS A 84 10.22 40.71 -8.14
CA LYS A 84 10.10 40.83 -6.67
C LYS A 84 8.83 40.23 -6.05
N LEU A 85 7.81 39.86 -6.83
CA LEU A 85 6.47 39.52 -6.29
C LEU A 85 5.80 38.28 -6.91
N MET A 86 6.33 37.73 -8.01
CA MET A 86 5.71 36.62 -8.75
C MET A 86 6.76 35.57 -9.14
N THR A 87 6.39 34.29 -9.13
CA THR A 87 7.27 33.17 -9.48
C THR A 87 7.02 32.73 -10.92
N GLN A 88 8.07 32.53 -11.71
CA GLN A 88 7.95 31.98 -13.06
C GLN A 88 7.70 30.47 -13.00
N PHE A 89 6.75 30.00 -13.79
CA PHE A 89 6.35 28.60 -13.84
C PHE A 89 6.08 28.19 -15.28
N GLU A 90 6.65 27.05 -15.68
CA GLU A 90 6.40 26.46 -16.99
C GLU A 90 5.01 25.81 -17.03
N TRP A 91 4.22 26.22 -18.01
CA TRP A 91 2.84 25.80 -18.18
C TRP A 91 2.75 24.53 -19.03
N TYR A 92 1.57 23.90 -19.09
CA TYR A 92 1.40 22.63 -19.83
C TYR A 92 1.64 22.74 -21.34
N ASP A 93 1.67 23.96 -21.89
CA ASP A 93 1.93 24.26 -23.29
C ASP A 93 3.40 24.67 -23.56
N GLY A 94 4.28 24.51 -22.56
CA GLY A 94 5.68 24.94 -22.62
C GLY A 94 5.87 26.44 -22.50
N THR A 95 4.80 27.24 -22.33
CA THR A 95 4.92 28.68 -22.11
C THR A 95 5.25 28.98 -20.65
N VAL A 96 6.06 30.01 -20.40
CA VAL A 96 6.32 30.47 -19.02
C VAL A 96 5.22 31.45 -18.61
N LYS A 97 4.61 31.21 -17.45
CA LYS A 97 3.64 32.12 -16.81
C LYS A 97 4.20 32.66 -15.50
N ASN A 98 3.87 33.90 -15.18
CA ASN A 98 4.15 34.49 -13.88
C ASN A 98 2.99 34.20 -12.94
N ILE A 99 3.28 33.56 -11.82
CA ILE A 99 2.28 33.08 -10.88
C ILE A 99 2.36 33.87 -9.58
N HIS A 100 1.21 34.35 -9.11
CA HIS A 100 1.06 34.99 -7.81
C HIS A 100 0.10 34.19 -6.91
N VAL A 101 0.62 33.37 -6.00
CA VAL A 101 -0.24 32.54 -5.14
C VAL A 101 -0.26 33.08 -3.72
N ASP A 102 -1.44 33.51 -3.30
CA ASP A 102 -1.73 33.86 -1.92
C ASP A 102 -1.60 32.65 -0.98
N LEU A 103 -0.90 32.82 0.16
CA LEU A 103 -0.71 31.76 1.16
C LEU A 103 -2.03 31.11 1.62
N PRO A 104 -3.14 31.86 1.86
CA PRO A 104 -4.44 31.27 2.19
C PRO A 104 -5.02 30.36 1.10
N VAL A 105 -4.82 30.69 -0.18
CA VAL A 105 -5.30 29.89 -1.31
C VAL A 105 -4.55 28.57 -1.35
N LEU A 106 -3.23 28.59 -1.14
CA LEU A 106 -2.42 27.37 -1.08
C LEU A 106 -2.76 26.48 0.13
N TYR A 107 -3.00 27.08 1.31
CA TYR A 107 -3.42 26.33 2.49
C TYR A 107 -4.80 25.67 2.29
N ASN A 108 -5.75 26.39 1.68
CA ASN A 108 -7.04 25.82 1.34
C ASN A 108 -6.92 24.69 0.31
N TYR A 109 -6.06 24.86 -0.69
CA TYR A 109 -5.75 23.81 -1.67
C TYR A 109 -5.18 22.56 -0.99
N GLN A 110 -4.18 22.69 -0.10
CA GLN A 110 -3.64 21.57 0.68
C GLN A 110 -4.73 20.86 1.50
N LYS A 111 -5.61 21.62 2.16
CA LYS A 111 -6.73 21.05 2.94
C LYS A 111 -7.71 20.27 2.06
N LEU A 112 -8.02 20.77 0.87
CA LEU A 112 -8.86 20.10 -0.11
C LEU A 112 -8.20 18.83 -0.65
N LEU A 113 -6.90 18.88 -0.98
CA LEU A 113 -6.14 17.71 -1.39
C LEU A 113 -6.08 16.64 -0.29
N ALA A 114 -5.85 17.03 0.97
CA ALA A 114 -5.87 16.10 2.10
C ALA A 114 -7.25 15.45 2.28
N LYS A 115 -8.34 16.19 2.02
CA LYS A 115 -9.69 15.63 2.00
C LYS A 115 -9.88 14.64 0.85
N MET A 116 -9.33 14.91 -0.33
CA MET A 116 -9.38 14.00 -1.47
C MET A 116 -8.63 12.69 -1.21
N VAL A 117 -7.45 12.76 -0.61
CA VAL A 117 -6.68 11.57 -0.19
C VAL A 117 -7.54 10.65 0.69
N ARG A 118 -8.27 11.20 1.66
CA ARG A 118 -9.18 10.41 2.51
C ARG A 118 -10.34 9.77 1.74
N ILE A 119 -10.81 10.39 0.66
CA ILE A 119 -11.86 9.82 -0.20
C ILE A 119 -11.28 8.66 -1.01
N TYR A 120 -10.05 8.79 -1.52
CA TYR A 120 -9.34 7.74 -2.23
C TYR A 120 -9.01 6.55 -1.32
N GLU A 121 -8.50 6.79 -0.11
CA GLU A 121 -8.28 5.75 0.92
C GLU A 121 -9.57 4.96 1.17
N LYS A 122 -10.70 5.65 1.43
CA LYS A 122 -12.01 4.99 1.61
C LYS A 122 -12.46 4.19 0.40
N ARG A 123 -12.11 4.62 -0.81
CA ARG A 123 -12.45 3.90 -2.04
C ARG A 123 -11.60 2.63 -2.18
N ILE A 124 -10.33 2.68 -1.82
CA ILE A 124 -9.44 1.51 -1.76
C ILE A 124 -9.95 0.54 -0.70
N ASP A 125 -10.26 1.01 0.51
CA ASP A 125 -10.87 0.18 1.56
C ASP A 125 -12.16 -0.48 1.08
N TRP A 126 -13.00 0.26 0.34
CA TRP A 126 -14.22 -0.29 -0.25
C TRP A 126 -13.95 -1.39 -1.29
N LEU A 127 -12.89 -1.28 -2.08
CA LEU A 127 -12.47 -2.31 -3.05
C LEU A 127 -11.86 -3.54 -2.37
N SER A 128 -11.23 -3.37 -1.20
CA SER A 128 -10.53 -4.44 -0.46
C SER A 128 -11.43 -5.30 0.44
N VAL A 129 -12.76 -5.19 0.34
CA VAL A 129 -13.72 -5.88 1.23
C VAL A 129 -14.58 -6.90 0.48
N ALA A 130 -14.76 -8.07 1.09
CA ALA A 130 -15.69 -9.14 0.69
C ALA A 130 -15.54 -9.55 -0.79
N SER A 131 -16.62 -9.59 -1.58
CA SER A 131 -16.56 -10.03 -2.98
C SER A 131 -15.63 -9.16 -3.85
N ARG A 132 -15.49 -7.86 -3.53
CA ARG A 132 -14.68 -6.93 -4.33
C ARG A 132 -13.18 -7.17 -4.18
N ARG A 133 -12.76 -7.80 -3.07
CA ARG A 133 -11.38 -8.25 -2.89
C ARG A 133 -10.98 -9.37 -3.85
N ILE A 134 -11.95 -10.06 -4.42
CA ILE A 134 -11.74 -11.27 -5.24
C ILE A 134 -12.03 -10.93 -6.71
N TRP A 135 -13.17 -10.29 -6.95
CA TRP A 135 -13.70 -10.04 -8.29
C TRP A 135 -13.47 -8.62 -8.78
N GLY A 136 -12.95 -7.74 -7.91
CA GLY A 136 -13.06 -6.30 -8.12
C GLY A 136 -14.53 -5.85 -8.17
N SER A 137 -14.76 -4.71 -8.82
CA SER A 137 -16.11 -4.19 -9.08
C SER A 137 -16.68 -4.82 -10.35
N VAL A 138 -17.73 -5.64 -10.25
CA VAL A 138 -18.41 -6.20 -11.43
C VAL A 138 -19.37 -5.17 -11.99
N CYS A 139 -19.08 -4.61 -13.16
CA CYS A 139 -19.77 -3.41 -13.67
C CYS A 139 -20.78 -3.72 -14.78
N GLU A 140 -20.53 -4.77 -15.55
CA GLU A 140 -21.30 -5.11 -16.75
C GLU A 140 -22.69 -5.63 -16.39
N ARG A 141 -23.67 -5.53 -17.30
CA ARG A 141 -25.06 -5.95 -17.10
C ARG A 141 -25.29 -7.42 -17.43
N ARG A 142 -24.57 -7.94 -18.42
CA ARG A 142 -24.59 -9.35 -18.84
C ARG A 142 -23.25 -9.99 -18.49
N VAL A 143 -23.26 -10.92 -17.54
CA VAL A 143 -22.02 -11.41 -16.92
C VAL A 143 -21.91 -12.92 -17.07
N VAL A 144 -20.80 -13.40 -17.64
CA VAL A 144 -20.45 -14.83 -17.60
C VAL A 144 -19.23 -15.00 -16.72
N VAL A 145 -19.27 -15.96 -15.81
CA VAL A 145 -18.16 -16.28 -14.91
C VAL A 145 -17.53 -17.59 -15.33
N LEU A 146 -16.26 -17.57 -15.74
CA LEU A 146 -15.46 -18.77 -16.00
C LEU A 146 -14.74 -19.18 -14.71
N VAL A 147 -14.87 -20.43 -14.32
CA VAL A 147 -14.30 -20.96 -13.07
C VAL A 147 -13.40 -22.13 -13.38
N ASP A 148 -12.11 -21.99 -13.07
CA ASP A 148 -11.12 -23.06 -13.19
C ASP A 148 -11.38 -24.15 -12.12
N ILE A 149 -11.81 -25.32 -12.56
CA ILE A 149 -12.00 -26.53 -11.75
C ILE A 149 -10.97 -27.61 -12.12
N SER A 150 -9.78 -27.23 -12.58
CA SER A 150 -8.70 -28.19 -12.83
C SER A 150 -8.27 -28.92 -11.55
N VAL A 151 -7.65 -30.11 -11.70
CA VAL A 151 -7.22 -30.94 -10.54
C VAL A 151 -6.32 -30.18 -9.57
N THR A 152 -5.51 -29.27 -10.10
CA THR A 152 -4.62 -28.41 -9.30
C THR A 152 -5.36 -27.52 -8.30
N ASN A 153 -6.65 -27.25 -8.52
CA ASN A 153 -7.51 -26.48 -7.62
C ASN A 153 -8.21 -27.32 -6.57
N SER A 154 -7.94 -28.63 -6.50
CA SER A 154 -8.57 -29.53 -5.52
C SER A 154 -8.41 -29.04 -4.07
N THR A 155 -7.24 -28.49 -3.72
CA THR A 155 -6.97 -27.93 -2.38
C THR A 155 -7.70 -26.60 -2.13
N CYS A 156 -8.05 -25.87 -3.19
CA CYS A 156 -8.62 -24.53 -3.15
C CYS A 156 -10.10 -24.47 -3.56
N ILE A 157 -10.73 -25.61 -3.85
CA ILE A 157 -12.12 -25.67 -4.30
C ILE A 157 -13.07 -25.00 -3.30
N SER A 158 -12.77 -25.13 -2.00
CA SER A 158 -13.59 -24.50 -0.97
C SER A 158 -13.50 -22.97 -1.00
N ASP A 159 -12.35 -22.43 -1.38
CA ASP A 159 -12.12 -20.99 -1.50
C ASP A 159 -12.74 -20.45 -2.80
N ILE A 160 -12.69 -21.23 -3.89
CA ILE A 160 -13.39 -20.92 -5.15
C ILE A 160 -14.91 -20.89 -4.92
N GLN A 161 -15.47 -21.91 -4.26
CA GLN A 161 -16.90 -21.96 -3.92
C GLN A 161 -17.29 -20.77 -3.04
N HIS A 162 -16.47 -20.44 -2.04
CA HIS A 162 -16.71 -19.27 -1.19
C HIS A 162 -16.66 -17.96 -1.98
N SER A 163 -15.68 -17.82 -2.88
CA SER A 163 -15.53 -16.66 -3.77
C SER A 163 -16.78 -16.46 -4.63
N LEU A 164 -17.33 -17.54 -5.19
CA LEU A 164 -18.57 -17.51 -5.96
C LEU A 164 -19.79 -17.19 -5.09
N ARG A 165 -19.85 -17.71 -3.86
CA ARG A 165 -20.92 -17.36 -2.91
C ARG A 165 -20.98 -15.85 -2.68
N LEU A 166 -19.84 -15.23 -2.36
CA LEU A 166 -19.76 -13.78 -2.14
C LEU A 166 -20.16 -13.00 -3.39
N LEU A 167 -19.74 -13.44 -4.58
CA LEU A 167 -20.16 -12.80 -5.84
C LEU A 167 -21.70 -12.83 -6.00
N LEU A 168 -22.30 -14.01 -5.83
CA LEU A 168 -23.73 -14.22 -5.96
C LEU A 168 -24.55 -13.43 -4.94
N GLU A 169 -24.08 -13.35 -3.68
CA GLU A 169 -24.75 -12.63 -2.60
C GLU A 169 -24.66 -11.10 -2.77
N GLU A 170 -23.54 -10.58 -3.28
CA GLU A 170 -23.23 -9.14 -3.19
C GLU A 170 -23.31 -8.37 -4.50
N GLN A 171 -22.97 -8.98 -5.65
CA GLN A 171 -22.78 -8.25 -6.91
C GLN A 171 -23.64 -8.75 -8.08
N MET A 172 -24.32 -9.90 -7.96
CA MET A 172 -25.08 -10.46 -9.08
C MET A 172 -26.56 -10.04 -9.12
N SER A 173 -27.13 -9.58 -7.99
CA SER A 173 -28.55 -9.21 -7.90
C SER A 173 -28.93 -7.98 -8.73
N ASN A 174 -27.98 -7.12 -9.08
CA ASN A 174 -28.20 -5.93 -9.92
C ASN A 174 -27.90 -6.17 -11.42
N LYS A 175 -27.67 -7.43 -11.82
CA LYS A 175 -27.36 -7.80 -13.20
C LYS A 175 -28.62 -8.20 -13.96
N ASP A 176 -28.60 -8.02 -15.26
CA ASP A 176 -29.75 -8.36 -16.10
C ASP A 176 -29.74 -9.88 -16.37
N PHE A 177 -28.57 -10.39 -16.76
CA PHE A 177 -28.36 -11.81 -17.06
C PHE A 177 -27.01 -12.30 -16.58
N PHE A 178 -26.95 -13.57 -16.21
CA PHE A 178 -25.71 -14.23 -15.86
C PHE A 178 -25.65 -15.71 -16.26
N ASN A 179 -24.44 -16.25 -16.34
CA ASN A 179 -24.17 -17.68 -16.38
C ASN A 179 -22.83 -17.97 -15.69
N ILE A 180 -22.63 -19.22 -15.27
CA ILE A 180 -21.37 -19.71 -14.70
C ILE A 180 -20.93 -20.92 -15.51
N ILE A 181 -19.68 -20.92 -15.94
CA ILE A 181 -19.07 -22.00 -16.73
C ILE A 181 -17.85 -22.51 -15.96
N ALA A 182 -17.91 -23.75 -15.52
CA ALA A 182 -16.77 -24.42 -14.91
C ALA A 182 -15.95 -25.09 -16.03
N PHE A 183 -14.63 -24.97 -15.96
CA PHE A 183 -13.75 -25.58 -16.96
C PHE A 183 -12.57 -26.30 -16.32
N GLY A 184 -12.23 -27.45 -16.89
CA GLY A 184 -11.03 -28.22 -16.62
C GLY A 184 -10.48 -28.75 -17.94
N SER A 185 -10.41 -30.06 -18.11
CA SER A 185 -10.30 -30.66 -19.46
C SER A 185 -11.58 -30.48 -20.27
N ASP A 186 -12.72 -30.61 -19.60
CA ASP A 186 -14.05 -30.40 -20.17
C ASP A 186 -14.61 -29.03 -19.74
N VAL A 187 -15.55 -28.51 -20.52
CA VAL A 187 -16.27 -27.27 -20.21
C VAL A 187 -17.71 -27.62 -19.84
N VAL A 188 -18.10 -27.28 -18.61
CA VAL A 188 -19.42 -27.59 -18.05
C VAL A 188 -20.13 -26.30 -17.64
N PRO A 189 -21.12 -25.84 -18.41
CA PRO A 189 -21.92 -24.68 -18.03
C PRO A 189 -23.00 -25.08 -17.01
N TRP A 190 -23.37 -24.15 -16.13
CA TRP A 190 -24.51 -24.33 -15.23
C TRP A 190 -25.83 -24.38 -16.01
N GLN A 191 -26.00 -23.47 -16.98
CA GLN A 191 -27.16 -23.40 -17.89
C GLN A 191 -26.69 -23.29 -19.33
N GLN A 192 -27.51 -23.75 -20.27
CA GLN A 192 -27.13 -23.73 -21.69
C GLN A 192 -27.01 -22.31 -22.25
N GLU A 193 -27.80 -21.37 -21.72
CA GLU A 193 -27.80 -19.96 -22.09
C GLU A 193 -27.88 -19.08 -20.84
N LEU A 194 -27.56 -17.79 -21.02
CA LEU A 194 -27.70 -16.74 -20.02
C LEU A 194 -29.08 -16.72 -19.36
N CYS A 195 -29.09 -16.74 -18.03
CA CYS A 195 -30.30 -16.71 -17.22
C CYS A 195 -30.48 -15.35 -16.53
N PRO A 196 -31.73 -14.88 -16.30
CA PRO A 196 -31.97 -13.67 -15.52
C PRO A 196 -31.42 -13.80 -14.09
N SER A 197 -30.85 -12.72 -13.54
CA SER A 197 -30.27 -12.69 -12.18
C SER A 197 -31.29 -12.61 -11.05
N ARG A 198 -32.34 -13.43 -11.12
CA ARG A 198 -33.37 -13.54 -10.09
C ARG A 198 -32.88 -14.36 -8.89
N PRO A 199 -33.36 -14.08 -7.65
CA PRO A 199 -33.00 -14.84 -6.46
C PRO A 199 -33.09 -16.37 -6.62
N GLU A 200 -34.12 -16.87 -7.31
CA GLU A 200 -34.30 -18.31 -7.52
C GLU A 200 -33.21 -18.92 -8.42
N ASN A 201 -32.78 -18.15 -9.42
CA ASN A 201 -31.72 -18.57 -10.35
C ASN A 201 -30.35 -18.50 -9.67
N LEU A 202 -30.09 -17.46 -8.86
CA LEU A 202 -28.86 -17.36 -8.06
C LEU A 202 -28.73 -18.53 -7.08
N GLU A 203 -29.82 -18.90 -6.40
CA GLU A 203 -29.84 -20.04 -5.48
C GLU A 203 -29.65 -21.38 -6.21
N LYS A 204 -30.23 -21.56 -7.41
CA LYS A 204 -29.99 -22.74 -8.25
C LYS A 204 -28.54 -22.83 -8.72
N ALA A 205 -27.95 -21.70 -9.13
CA ALA A 205 -26.53 -21.62 -9.48
C ALA A 205 -25.66 -21.98 -8.29
N TRP A 206 -25.99 -21.50 -7.09
CA TRP A 206 -25.28 -21.82 -5.86
C TRP A 206 -25.28 -23.33 -5.53
N ARG A 207 -26.43 -23.99 -5.65
CA ARG A 207 -26.51 -25.46 -5.47
C ARG A 207 -25.64 -26.21 -6.47
N TRP A 208 -25.56 -25.74 -7.71
CA TRP A 208 -24.69 -26.32 -8.72
C TRP A 208 -23.20 -26.07 -8.41
N VAL A 209 -22.83 -24.86 -7.96
CA VAL A 209 -21.46 -24.53 -7.52
C VAL A 209 -21.00 -25.45 -6.38
N LEU A 210 -21.89 -25.77 -5.44
CA LEU A 210 -21.61 -26.72 -4.35
C LEU A 210 -21.34 -28.15 -4.84
N SER A 211 -21.82 -28.52 -6.04
CA SER A 211 -21.61 -29.84 -6.65
C SER A 211 -20.38 -29.94 -7.55
N LEU A 212 -19.63 -28.84 -7.72
CA LEU A 212 -18.43 -28.82 -8.56
C LEU A 212 -17.30 -29.65 -7.93
N GLU A 213 -16.68 -30.48 -8.75
CA GLU A 213 -15.52 -31.29 -8.40
C GLU A 213 -14.34 -30.96 -9.33
N CYS A 214 -13.14 -30.86 -8.76
CA CYS A 214 -11.94 -30.54 -9.52
C CYS A 214 -11.45 -31.73 -10.34
N LYS A 215 -11.30 -31.56 -11.66
CA LYS A 215 -10.86 -32.62 -12.58
C LYS A 215 -10.20 -32.07 -13.84
N GLY A 216 -9.37 -32.89 -14.48
CA GLY A 216 -8.68 -32.56 -15.72
C GLY A 216 -7.63 -31.42 -15.64
N SER A 217 -7.29 -30.90 -16.82
CA SER A 217 -6.31 -29.84 -17.09
C SER A 217 -6.96 -28.44 -17.09
N ARG A 218 -6.33 -27.40 -17.65
CA ARG A 218 -6.85 -26.02 -17.70
C ARG A 218 -7.08 -25.57 -19.15
N ASN A 219 -8.08 -26.14 -19.81
CA ASN A 219 -8.41 -25.85 -21.20
C ASN A 219 -9.21 -24.53 -21.35
N LEU A 220 -8.54 -23.41 -21.08
CA LEU A 220 -9.15 -22.08 -21.07
C LEU A 220 -9.72 -21.69 -22.45
N MET A 221 -9.05 -22.05 -23.55
CA MET A 221 -9.52 -21.74 -24.91
C MET A 221 -10.92 -22.30 -25.18
N SER A 222 -11.19 -23.53 -24.72
CA SER A 222 -12.51 -24.15 -24.91
C SER A 222 -13.60 -23.44 -24.11
N ALA A 223 -13.27 -22.98 -22.91
CA ALA A 223 -14.19 -22.22 -22.07
C ALA A 223 -14.51 -20.84 -22.68
N LEU A 224 -13.50 -20.16 -23.21
CA LEU A 224 -13.64 -18.88 -23.93
C LEU A 224 -14.52 -19.03 -25.17
N ARG A 225 -14.26 -20.05 -26.01
CA ARG A 225 -15.08 -20.34 -27.19
C ARG A 225 -16.54 -20.58 -26.83
N ARG A 226 -16.78 -21.43 -25.83
CA ARG A 226 -18.14 -21.71 -25.36
C ARG A 226 -18.88 -20.43 -24.93
N ALA A 227 -18.23 -19.58 -24.13
CA ALA A 227 -18.84 -18.34 -23.66
C ALA A 227 -19.15 -17.38 -24.83
N VAL A 228 -18.21 -17.21 -25.75
CA VAL A 228 -18.36 -16.28 -26.89
C VAL A 228 -19.40 -16.78 -27.90
N GLU A 229 -19.35 -18.06 -28.25
CA GLU A 229 -20.18 -18.63 -29.31
C GLU A 229 -21.61 -18.94 -28.87
N VAL A 230 -21.84 -19.20 -27.58
CA VAL A 230 -23.16 -19.59 -27.05
C VAL A 230 -23.79 -18.47 -26.22
N ASP A 231 -23.16 -18.07 -25.12
CA ASP A 231 -23.73 -17.08 -24.20
C ASP A 231 -23.71 -15.66 -24.79
N PHE A 232 -22.75 -15.38 -25.68
CA PHE A 232 -22.58 -14.08 -26.34
C PHE A 232 -22.75 -14.13 -27.86
N LYS A 233 -23.54 -15.10 -28.37
CA LYS A 233 -23.86 -15.24 -29.80
C LYS A 233 -24.38 -13.97 -30.48
N ASP A 234 -25.12 -13.14 -29.73
CA ASP A 234 -25.71 -11.86 -30.17
C ASP A 234 -24.98 -10.64 -29.56
N LYS A 235 -23.66 -10.71 -29.37
CA LYS A 235 -22.85 -9.63 -28.75
C LYS A 235 -22.86 -8.29 -29.50
N ASP A 236 -23.27 -8.28 -30.75
CA ASP A 236 -23.47 -7.07 -31.55
C ASP A 236 -24.75 -6.30 -31.18
N LYS A 237 -25.74 -6.99 -30.60
CA LYS A 237 -27.06 -6.44 -30.27
C LYS A 237 -27.17 -5.93 -28.83
N HIS A 238 -26.14 -6.19 -28.02
CA HIS A 238 -26.14 -5.88 -26.60
C HIS A 238 -24.99 -4.95 -26.24
N LYS A 239 -25.18 -4.21 -25.15
CA LYS A 239 -24.16 -3.36 -24.54
C LYS A 239 -23.88 -3.85 -23.12
N SER A 240 -22.72 -3.53 -22.59
CA SER A 240 -22.30 -3.86 -21.23
C SER A 240 -22.24 -5.38 -20.98
N GLN A 241 -21.29 -6.04 -21.64
CA GLN A 241 -21.07 -7.48 -21.54
C GLN A 241 -19.68 -7.77 -20.95
N GLY A 242 -19.63 -8.65 -19.95
CA GLY A 242 -18.40 -8.96 -19.22
C GLY A 242 -18.20 -10.45 -19.03
N LEU A 243 -17.00 -10.93 -19.34
CA LEU A 243 -16.52 -12.26 -19.01
C LEU A 243 -15.54 -12.15 -17.84
N TYR A 244 -15.75 -12.92 -16.78
CA TYR A 244 -14.92 -12.90 -15.57
C TYR A 244 -14.27 -14.25 -15.38
N LEU A 245 -12.95 -14.32 -15.54
CA LEU A 245 -12.17 -15.55 -15.36
C LEU A 245 -11.61 -15.63 -13.95
N LEU A 246 -11.98 -16.67 -13.19
CA LEU A 246 -11.32 -17.05 -11.95
C LEU A 246 -10.41 -18.27 -12.20
N THR A 247 -9.12 -18.09 -11.99
CA THR A 247 -8.09 -19.12 -12.21
C THR A 247 -6.98 -19.02 -11.17
N THR A 248 -6.21 -20.09 -10.97
CA THR A 248 -5.05 -20.13 -10.04
C THR A 248 -3.73 -20.35 -10.75
N GLY A 249 -3.77 -20.77 -12.02
CA GLY A 249 -2.59 -21.26 -12.73
C GLY A 249 -2.62 -20.99 -14.22
N ILE A 250 -1.46 -21.17 -14.85
CA ILE A 250 -1.25 -20.89 -16.27
C ILE A 250 -2.20 -21.73 -17.15
N PRO A 251 -2.74 -21.17 -18.25
CA PRO A 251 -3.52 -21.92 -19.22
C PRO A 251 -2.73 -23.05 -19.89
N ASP A 252 -3.42 -24.09 -20.34
CA ASP A 252 -2.80 -25.15 -21.15
C ASP A 252 -2.32 -24.63 -22.51
N GLN A 253 -2.99 -23.61 -23.05
CA GLN A 253 -2.67 -22.99 -24.35
C GLN A 253 -1.65 -21.85 -24.22
N GLU A 254 -1.01 -21.51 -25.33
CA GLU A 254 -0.05 -20.41 -25.37
C GLU A 254 -0.73 -19.05 -25.23
N THR A 255 -0.16 -18.19 -24.40
CA THR A 255 -0.70 -16.85 -24.07
C THR A 255 -1.07 -16.07 -25.33
N HIS A 256 -0.15 -15.97 -26.30
CA HIS A 256 -0.40 -15.21 -27.53
C HIS A 256 -1.59 -15.74 -28.34
N THR A 257 -1.84 -17.06 -28.32
CA THR A 257 -2.98 -17.65 -29.02
C THR A 257 -4.29 -17.24 -28.35
N ILE A 258 -4.30 -17.24 -27.02
CA ILE A 258 -5.45 -16.78 -26.24
C ILE A 258 -5.65 -15.27 -26.45
N SER A 259 -4.60 -14.47 -26.33
CA SER A 259 -4.60 -13.02 -26.52
C SER A 259 -5.16 -12.64 -27.90
N ALA A 260 -4.72 -13.30 -28.97
CA ALA A 260 -5.22 -13.07 -30.32
C ALA A 260 -6.72 -13.38 -30.44
N TYR A 261 -7.17 -14.52 -29.91
CA TYR A 261 -8.58 -14.90 -29.93
C TYR A 261 -9.46 -13.90 -29.16
N VAL A 262 -9.06 -13.48 -27.96
CA VAL A 262 -9.87 -12.55 -27.16
C VAL A 262 -9.84 -11.13 -27.74
N ALA A 263 -8.73 -10.71 -28.35
CA ALA A 263 -8.66 -9.43 -29.06
C ALA A 263 -9.63 -9.39 -30.25
N GLU A 264 -9.72 -10.48 -31.01
CA GLU A 264 -10.70 -10.62 -32.09
C GLU A 264 -12.13 -10.68 -31.54
N ALA A 265 -12.37 -11.48 -30.51
CA ALA A 265 -13.71 -11.65 -29.93
C ALA A 265 -14.25 -10.36 -29.31
N CYS A 266 -13.39 -9.53 -28.69
CA CYS A 266 -13.74 -8.24 -28.09
C CYS A 266 -13.63 -7.07 -29.07
N GLY A 267 -13.05 -7.28 -30.26
CA GLY A 267 -12.85 -6.26 -31.27
C GLY A 267 -14.18 -5.70 -31.77
N GLY A 268 -14.41 -4.40 -31.58
CA GLY A 268 -15.57 -3.68 -32.10
C GLY A 268 -16.88 -3.85 -31.32
N PHE A 269 -16.89 -4.61 -30.22
CA PHE A 269 -18.07 -4.86 -29.38
C PHE A 269 -17.88 -4.31 -27.96
N ASP A 270 -18.98 -4.06 -27.24
CA ASP A 270 -18.96 -3.66 -25.82
C ASP A 270 -18.88 -4.92 -24.92
N PHE A 271 -17.84 -5.70 -25.17
CA PHE A 271 -17.54 -6.99 -24.57
C PHE A 271 -16.09 -7.00 -24.07
N GLN A 272 -15.88 -7.37 -22.79
CA GLN A 272 -14.58 -7.33 -22.13
C GLN A 272 -14.33 -8.62 -21.35
N LEU A 273 -13.07 -9.07 -21.29
CA LEU A 273 -12.63 -10.17 -20.43
C LEU A 273 -11.80 -9.64 -19.26
N HIS A 274 -12.33 -9.79 -18.05
CA HIS A 274 -11.63 -9.52 -16.80
C HIS A 274 -11.05 -10.81 -16.23
N VAL A 275 -9.86 -10.73 -15.63
CA VAL A 275 -9.17 -11.87 -15.05
C VAL A 275 -8.93 -11.64 -13.56
N CYS A 276 -9.38 -12.61 -12.78
CA CYS A 276 -9.20 -12.75 -11.34
C CYS A 276 -8.25 -13.94 -11.08
N LEU A 277 -6.98 -13.64 -10.83
CA LEU A 277 -5.96 -14.64 -10.52
C LEU A 277 -5.87 -14.85 -9.00
N PHE A 278 -6.16 -16.07 -8.54
CA PHE A 278 -5.98 -16.47 -7.16
C PHE A 278 -4.58 -17.11 -6.99
N SER A 279 -3.66 -16.34 -6.41
CA SER A 279 -2.31 -16.81 -6.11
C SER A 279 -2.29 -17.53 -4.76
N VAL A 280 -2.07 -18.84 -4.82
CA VAL A 280 -2.05 -19.73 -3.64
C VAL A 280 -0.60 -19.88 -3.18
N THR A 281 -0.27 -19.32 -2.02
CA THR A 281 1.07 -19.40 -1.40
C THR A 281 1.26 -20.62 -0.52
N LYS A 282 0.32 -21.57 -0.50
CA LYS A 282 0.48 -22.81 0.26
C LYS A 282 1.63 -23.61 -0.34
N GLY A 283 2.51 -24.04 0.56
CA GLY A 283 3.77 -24.69 0.26
C GLY A 283 3.62 -25.79 -0.78
N THR A 284 4.70 -25.99 -1.52
CA THR A 284 4.99 -27.15 -2.34
C THR A 284 4.60 -28.46 -1.64
N ASP A 285 3.33 -28.84 -1.73
CA ASP A 285 2.81 -30.09 -1.20
C ASP A 285 2.65 -31.05 -2.38
N SER A 286 3.66 -31.91 -2.53
CA SER A 286 3.55 -33.39 -2.54
C SER A 286 2.45 -34.11 -3.34
N SER A 287 1.66 -33.44 -4.17
CA SER A 287 0.90 -34.07 -5.24
C SER A 287 1.83 -34.13 -6.46
N GLY A 288 2.26 -35.32 -6.87
CA GLY A 288 3.12 -35.53 -8.05
C GLY A 288 2.45 -35.17 -9.40
N ILE A 289 1.56 -34.18 -9.42
CA ILE A 289 0.80 -33.74 -10.59
C ILE A 289 1.57 -32.59 -11.22
N ILE A 290 2.23 -32.90 -12.34
CA ILE A 290 3.01 -31.97 -13.15
C ILE A 290 2.03 -31.08 -13.94
N PRO A 291 2.04 -29.74 -13.78
CA PRO A 291 1.31 -28.85 -14.67
C PRO A 291 1.79 -29.02 -16.12
N ALA A 292 0.90 -28.89 -17.11
CA ALA A 292 1.26 -29.02 -18.53
C ALA A 292 2.37 -28.02 -18.96
N ARG A 293 2.47 -26.89 -18.27
CA ARG A 293 3.57 -25.91 -18.38
C ARG A 293 3.96 -25.47 -16.97
N TYR A 294 5.23 -25.66 -16.59
CA TYR A 294 5.77 -25.04 -15.39
C TYR A 294 5.92 -23.55 -15.64
N ALA A 295 5.22 -22.73 -14.84
CA ALA A 295 5.35 -21.29 -14.85
C ALA A 295 5.42 -20.81 -13.40
N SER A 296 6.32 -19.87 -13.13
CA SER A 296 6.36 -19.17 -11.85
C SER A 296 5.04 -18.39 -11.63
N PRO A 297 4.68 -18.06 -10.38
CA PRO A 297 3.54 -17.18 -10.09
C PRO A 297 3.60 -15.86 -10.86
N ARG A 298 4.80 -15.31 -11.05
CA ARG A 298 5.04 -14.07 -11.79
C ARG A 298 4.78 -14.21 -13.29
N GLU A 299 5.27 -15.29 -13.92
CA GLU A 299 4.98 -15.57 -15.34
C GLU A 299 3.49 -15.80 -15.58
N THR A 300 2.83 -16.49 -14.66
CA THR A 300 1.37 -16.70 -14.70
C THR A 300 0.62 -15.37 -14.63
N ALA A 301 0.98 -14.49 -13.70
CA ALA A 301 0.39 -13.16 -13.59
C ALA A 301 0.60 -12.33 -14.86
N ASN A 302 1.83 -12.32 -15.41
CA ASN A 302 2.13 -11.59 -16.64
C ASN A 302 1.35 -12.10 -17.85
N ALA A 303 1.19 -13.42 -18.00
CA ALA A 303 0.40 -14.00 -19.07
C ALA A 303 -1.07 -13.56 -19.02
N PHE A 304 -1.67 -13.57 -17.83
CA PHE A 304 -3.06 -13.14 -17.67
C PHE A 304 -3.26 -11.63 -17.78
N LYS A 305 -2.26 -10.81 -17.43
CA LYS A 305 -2.28 -9.37 -17.75
C LYS A 305 -2.34 -9.14 -19.25
N GLU A 306 -1.49 -9.82 -20.01
CA GLU A 306 -1.47 -9.70 -21.47
C GLU A 306 -2.83 -10.08 -22.08
N ILE A 307 -3.41 -11.21 -21.62
CA ILE A 307 -4.74 -11.66 -22.06
C ILE A 307 -5.83 -10.64 -21.72
N ALA A 308 -5.85 -10.12 -20.48
CA ALA A 308 -6.83 -9.13 -20.06
C ALA A 308 -6.70 -7.82 -20.85
N GLN A 309 -5.47 -7.35 -21.09
CA GLN A 309 -5.19 -6.16 -21.89
C GLN A 309 -5.63 -6.32 -23.35
N ALA A 310 -5.34 -7.47 -23.96
CA ALA A 310 -5.78 -7.80 -25.32
C ALA A 310 -7.32 -7.71 -25.46
N ALA A 311 -8.05 -8.06 -24.40
CA ALA A 311 -9.50 -8.00 -24.34
C ALA A 311 -10.07 -6.67 -23.82
N LYS A 312 -9.24 -5.63 -23.62
CA LYS A 312 -9.62 -4.34 -23.00
C LYS A 312 -10.31 -4.49 -21.65
N GLY A 313 -10.02 -5.58 -20.94
CA GLY A 313 -10.57 -5.85 -19.63
C GLY A 313 -9.64 -5.41 -18.50
N ARG A 314 -9.81 -6.05 -17.34
CA ARG A 314 -9.09 -5.70 -16.11
C ARG A 314 -8.42 -6.93 -15.52
N PHE A 315 -7.24 -6.73 -14.99
CA PHE A 315 -6.50 -7.72 -14.22
C PHE A 315 -6.63 -7.46 -12.72
N HIS A 316 -6.82 -8.54 -11.97
CA HIS A 316 -6.95 -8.53 -10.52
C HIS A 316 -6.29 -9.79 -9.96
N CYS A 317 -5.26 -9.63 -9.14
CA CYS A 317 -4.51 -10.71 -8.50
C CYS A 317 -4.64 -10.59 -6.98
N PHE A 318 -5.05 -11.68 -6.34
CA PHE A 318 -5.28 -11.73 -4.90
C PHE A 318 -4.84 -13.07 -4.32
N GLY A 319 -4.64 -13.11 -3.01
CA GLY A 319 -4.32 -14.33 -2.26
C GLY A 319 -4.85 -14.27 -0.84
N GLU A 320 -4.38 -15.19 0.01
CA GLU A 320 -4.76 -15.22 1.42
C GLU A 320 -4.34 -13.92 2.17
N ALA A 321 -3.17 -13.38 1.82
CA ALA A 321 -2.60 -12.17 2.43
C ALA A 321 -3.32 -10.87 2.06
N GLY A 322 -3.91 -10.77 0.86
CA GLY A 322 -4.49 -9.52 0.39
C GLY A 322 -4.68 -9.48 -1.12
N ILE A 323 -4.81 -8.26 -1.65
CA ILE A 323 -4.75 -7.98 -3.08
C ILE A 323 -3.29 -7.68 -3.41
N PHE A 324 -2.68 -8.47 -4.28
CA PHE A 324 -1.30 -8.24 -4.75
C PHE A 324 -1.27 -7.20 -5.86
N GLU A 325 -2.26 -7.23 -6.75
CA GLU A 325 -2.32 -6.31 -7.88
C GLU A 325 -3.76 -6.11 -8.34
N SER A 326 -4.13 -4.88 -8.69
CA SER A 326 -5.44 -4.60 -9.27
C SER A 326 -5.45 -3.31 -10.07
N ASP A 327 -5.90 -3.37 -11.33
CA ASP A 327 -6.00 -2.20 -12.20
C ASP A 327 -6.88 -1.08 -11.61
N ASP A 328 -7.96 -1.44 -10.93
CA ASP A 328 -8.86 -0.48 -10.27
C ASP A 328 -8.21 0.23 -9.08
N ILE A 329 -7.33 -0.46 -8.34
CA ILE A 329 -6.58 0.15 -7.22
C ILE A 329 -5.43 0.99 -7.78
N THR A 330 -4.68 0.45 -8.76
CA THR A 330 -3.60 1.16 -9.44
C THR A 330 -4.07 2.47 -10.05
N SER A 331 -5.27 2.51 -10.63
CA SER A 331 -5.86 3.75 -11.16
C SER A 331 -6.06 4.83 -10.09
N ILE A 332 -6.46 4.44 -8.87
CA ILE A 332 -6.63 5.36 -7.74
C ILE A 332 -5.28 5.80 -7.21
N ILE A 333 -4.33 4.86 -7.06
CA ILE A 333 -2.96 5.15 -6.62
C ILE A 333 -2.29 6.14 -7.58
N ALA A 334 -2.38 5.93 -8.89
CA ALA A 334 -1.84 6.84 -9.89
C ALA A 334 -2.46 8.26 -9.78
N GLU A 335 -3.76 8.37 -9.49
CA GLU A 335 -4.39 9.68 -9.24
C GLU A 335 -3.91 10.30 -7.91
N MET A 336 -3.59 9.49 -6.90
CA MET A 336 -2.96 9.94 -5.65
C MET A 336 -1.49 10.34 -5.84
N GLU A 337 -0.76 9.74 -6.76
CA GLU A 337 0.63 10.07 -7.06
C GLU A 337 0.76 11.40 -7.81
N LYS A 338 -0.16 11.69 -8.74
CA LYS A 338 -0.31 13.04 -9.30
C LYS A 338 -0.50 14.08 -8.21
N ASN A 339 -1.23 13.72 -7.14
CA ASN A 339 -1.38 14.57 -5.95
C ASN A 339 -0.04 14.71 -5.22
N PHE A 340 0.75 13.65 -5.06
CA PHE A 340 2.02 13.69 -4.33
C PHE A 340 3.04 14.65 -4.94
N LEU A 341 3.19 14.63 -6.27
CA LEU A 341 4.04 15.59 -6.98
C LEU A 341 3.55 17.03 -6.71
N ASN A 342 2.25 17.28 -6.81
CA ASN A 342 1.68 18.60 -6.54
C ASN A 342 1.73 19.01 -5.05
N TYR A 343 1.66 18.05 -4.12
CA TYR A 343 1.61 18.25 -2.68
C TYR A 343 3.00 18.42 -2.06
N MET A 344 4.04 17.80 -2.64
CA MET A 344 5.43 18.08 -2.28
C MET A 344 5.95 19.29 -3.05
N PHE A 345 5.91 19.30 -4.37
CA PHE A 345 6.63 20.31 -5.15
C PHE A 345 5.96 21.69 -5.14
N LEU A 346 4.63 21.81 -5.03
CA LEU A 346 3.98 23.13 -5.03
C LEU A 346 4.19 23.90 -3.70
N PRO A 347 4.05 23.28 -2.51
CA PRO A 347 4.41 23.93 -1.26
C PRO A 347 5.92 24.07 -1.09
N LEU A 348 6.76 23.18 -1.62
CA LEU A 348 8.22 23.39 -1.61
C LEU A 348 8.64 24.55 -2.52
N LYS A 349 7.97 24.78 -3.66
CA LYS A 349 8.18 25.95 -4.52
C LYS A 349 7.52 27.24 -4.02
N ILE A 350 6.45 27.19 -3.20
CA ILE A 350 5.63 28.38 -2.85
C ILE A 350 5.47 28.63 -1.33
N GLN A 351 5.66 27.64 -0.46
CA GLN A 351 5.48 27.74 0.99
C GLN A 351 6.50 26.89 1.77
N GLN A 352 7.65 27.51 1.98
CA GLN A 352 8.50 27.27 3.12
C GLN A 352 7.67 27.25 4.42
N CYS A 353 7.59 26.12 5.15
CA CYS A 353 7.87 26.03 6.60
C CYS A 353 7.55 24.68 7.28
N SER A 354 8.55 24.06 7.92
CA SER A 354 8.58 23.86 9.39
C SER A 354 9.80 23.05 9.84
N ILE A 355 10.78 23.72 10.46
CA ILE A 355 12.01 23.08 10.96
C ILE A 355 12.39 23.65 12.35
N LYS A 356 11.55 23.41 13.36
CA LYS A 356 11.73 23.92 14.73
C LYS A 356 12.99 23.44 15.46
N LYS A 357 13.68 22.40 14.97
CA LYS A 357 14.88 21.85 15.62
C LYS A 357 16.22 22.35 15.05
N LEU A 358 16.21 22.98 13.87
CA LEU A 358 17.42 23.48 13.20
C LEU A 358 17.55 25.02 13.23
N LYS A 359 16.75 25.71 14.06
CA LYS A 359 16.68 27.19 14.13
C LYS A 359 16.26 27.88 12.82
N LEU A 360 15.71 27.14 11.86
CA LEU A 360 15.15 27.65 10.60
C LEU A 360 13.69 28.03 10.76
N GLU A 361 13.42 28.87 11.75
CA GLU A 361 12.08 29.39 12.01
C GLU A 361 11.79 30.52 11.03
N LEU A 362 10.75 30.36 10.20
CA LEU A 362 10.24 31.41 9.31
C LEU A 362 10.12 32.76 10.06
N PRO A 363 9.58 32.84 11.29
CA PRO A 363 9.48 34.10 12.03
C PRO A 363 10.80 34.82 12.32
N ARG A 364 11.96 34.13 12.35
CA ARG A 364 13.27 34.80 12.54
C ARG A 364 13.86 35.32 11.23
N LEU A 365 13.51 34.70 10.10
CA LEU A 365 13.88 35.16 8.76
C LEU A 365 12.92 36.27 8.26
N MET A 366 11.64 36.19 8.65
CA MET A 366 10.55 37.05 8.16
C MET A 366 10.50 38.45 8.79
N PHE A 367 11.10 38.67 9.98
CA PHE A 367 10.88 39.88 10.77
C PHE A 367 12.18 40.48 11.31
N GLY A 368 12.85 41.28 10.48
CA GLY A 368 13.85 42.24 10.97
C GLY A 368 13.20 43.33 11.85
N PRO A 369 14.00 44.11 12.61
CA PRO A 369 13.49 45.12 13.54
C PRO A 369 12.62 46.23 12.90
N GLY A 370 12.59 46.35 11.56
CA GLY A 370 11.77 47.32 10.82
C GLY A 370 10.38 46.85 10.37
N CYS A 371 9.97 45.60 10.62
CA CYS A 371 8.79 45.00 9.98
C CYS A 371 7.44 45.21 10.73
N ILE A 372 7.36 46.15 11.68
CA ILE A 372 6.17 46.39 12.51
C ILE A 372 5.31 47.49 11.88
N HIS A 373 4.00 47.23 11.69
CA HIS A 373 3.07 48.22 11.20
C HIS A 373 2.84 49.33 12.25
N GLN A 374 3.37 50.54 12.00
CA GLN A 374 3.11 51.73 12.82
C GLN A 374 1.95 52.54 12.23
N LYS A 375 0.86 52.68 12.99
CA LYS A 375 -0.19 53.66 12.72
C LYS A 375 0.18 54.96 13.41
N LYS A 376 0.27 56.07 12.66
CA LYS A 376 0.42 57.42 13.24
C LYS A 376 -0.90 58.17 13.11
N THR A 377 -1.32 58.77 14.22
CA THR A 377 -2.51 59.63 14.28
C THR A 377 -2.14 61.00 13.71
N VAL A 378 -2.88 61.46 12.70
CA VAL A 378 -2.65 62.78 12.11
C VAL A 378 -3.58 63.77 12.79
N GLU A 379 -3.02 64.65 13.61
CA GLU A 379 -3.77 65.57 14.49
C GLU A 379 -4.76 66.46 13.73
N SER A 380 -4.44 66.86 12.49
CA SER A 380 -5.30 67.70 11.65
C SER A 380 -6.52 66.98 11.06
N LEU A 381 -6.57 65.65 11.07
CA LEU A 381 -7.63 64.84 10.47
C LEU A 381 -8.40 63.99 11.48
N HIS A 382 -7.94 63.93 12.73
CA HIS A 382 -8.50 63.10 13.81
C HIS A 382 -8.79 61.65 13.35
N LYS A 383 -7.93 61.11 12.47
CA LYS A 383 -8.00 59.75 11.96
C LYS A 383 -6.62 59.11 12.01
N GLU A 384 -6.59 57.81 12.33
CA GLU A 384 -5.40 56.99 12.15
C GLU A 384 -5.15 56.82 10.66
N VAL A 385 -3.97 57.22 10.18
CA VAL A 385 -3.64 57.12 8.76
C VAL A 385 -2.44 56.17 8.62
N SER A 386 -2.65 55.05 7.94
CA SER A 386 -1.58 54.14 7.55
C SER A 386 -0.68 54.80 6.50
N ALA A 387 0.63 54.53 6.51
CA ALA A 387 1.55 55.07 5.51
C ALA A 387 1.09 54.72 4.08
N LYS A 388 1.26 55.67 3.14
CA LYS A 388 0.66 55.73 1.79
C LYS A 388 0.84 54.51 0.87
N TYR A 389 1.59 53.49 1.28
CA TYR A 389 1.91 52.29 0.49
C TYR A 389 1.75 50.97 1.26
N CYS A 390 1.14 50.97 2.46
CA CYS A 390 1.03 49.77 3.30
C CYS A 390 0.12 48.65 2.74
N SER A 391 -0.71 48.93 1.74
CA SER A 391 -1.57 47.92 1.09
C SER A 391 -0.86 47.10 0.02
N ILE A 392 0.39 47.44 -0.32
CA ILE A 392 1.15 46.83 -1.41
C ILE A 392 2.06 45.69 -0.91
N PHE A 393 2.42 45.70 0.38
CA PHE A 393 3.28 44.68 0.97
C PHE A 393 2.44 43.53 1.55
N PRO A 394 2.74 42.26 1.21
CA PRO A 394 2.08 41.12 1.83
C PRO A 394 2.28 41.21 3.35
N SER A 395 1.22 41.10 4.13
CA SER A 395 1.28 41.21 5.59
C SER A 395 0.61 40.01 6.25
N ALA A 396 1.13 39.60 7.41
CA ALA A 396 0.60 38.51 8.20
C ALA A 396 0.43 38.96 9.66
N GLU A 397 -0.69 38.59 10.27
CA GLU A 397 -0.94 38.81 11.69
C GLU A 397 -0.31 37.69 12.50
N ILE A 398 0.66 38.02 13.35
CA ILE A 398 1.34 37.06 14.21
C ILE A 398 1.36 37.60 15.62
N ASN A 399 0.76 36.85 16.54
CA ASN A 399 0.60 37.24 17.95
C ASN A 399 -0.07 38.63 18.13
N GLY A 400 -1.08 38.93 17.32
CA GLY A 400 -1.85 40.19 17.38
C GLY A 400 -1.14 41.41 16.79
N VAL A 401 0.02 41.24 16.14
CA VAL A 401 0.75 42.31 15.46
C VAL A 401 0.79 42.01 13.96
N VAL A 402 0.28 42.95 13.16
CA VAL A 402 0.40 42.89 11.69
C VAL A 402 1.84 43.26 11.31
N LYS A 403 2.52 42.33 10.65
CA LYS A 403 3.89 42.52 10.16
C LYS A 403 3.95 42.36 8.65
N HIS A 404 4.79 43.16 8.01
CA HIS A 404 5.04 43.10 6.57
C HIS A 404 6.07 42.01 6.26
N LEU A 405 5.79 41.20 5.24
CA LEU A 405 6.64 40.12 4.74
C LEU A 405 7.63 40.71 3.74
N GLN A 406 8.93 40.65 4.05
CA GLN A 406 9.99 41.10 3.15
C GLN A 406 11.02 39.98 3.02
N PHE A 407 11.16 39.42 1.82
CA PHE A 407 12.15 38.38 1.52
C PHE A 407 13.10 38.89 0.45
N HIS A 408 14.41 38.64 0.63
CA HIS A 408 15.34 38.76 -0.47
C HIS A 408 15.41 37.41 -1.23
N PRO A 409 15.42 37.38 -2.59
CA PRO A 409 15.49 36.13 -3.36
C PRO A 409 16.59 35.16 -2.89
N LYS A 410 17.78 35.70 -2.58
CA LYS A 410 18.92 34.96 -2.04
C LYS A 410 18.69 34.29 -0.67
N GLU A 411 17.86 34.87 0.19
CA GLU A 411 17.48 34.29 1.48
C GLU A 411 16.49 33.12 1.29
N LEU A 412 15.62 33.24 0.30
CA LEU A 412 14.66 32.20 -0.09
C LEU A 412 15.39 30.99 -0.69
N GLU A 413 16.34 31.23 -1.61
CA GLU A 413 17.20 30.19 -2.20
C GLU A 413 17.98 29.44 -1.11
N THR A 414 18.64 30.16 -0.20
CA THR A 414 19.40 29.56 0.91
C THR A 414 18.50 28.69 1.79
N TYR A 415 17.26 29.11 2.04
CA TYR A 415 16.31 28.33 2.81
C TYR A 415 15.83 27.08 2.05
N THR A 416 15.53 27.20 0.76
CA THR A 416 15.10 26.07 -0.10
C THR A 416 16.17 24.99 -0.13
N GLU A 417 17.43 25.37 -0.36
CA GLU A 417 18.57 24.44 -0.28
C GLU A 417 18.65 23.72 1.07
N GLN A 418 18.37 24.44 2.17
CA GLN A 418 18.40 23.84 3.50
C GLN A 418 17.22 22.89 3.74
N LEU A 419 16.05 23.18 3.19
CA LEU A 419 14.88 22.31 3.29
C LEU A 419 15.05 21.03 2.46
N GLU A 420 15.60 21.13 1.24
CA GLU A 420 15.98 19.98 0.42
C GLU A 420 17.00 19.09 1.13
N LYS A 421 18.05 19.69 1.72
CA LYS A 421 19.03 18.97 2.55
C LYS A 421 18.36 18.23 3.71
N VAL A 422 17.30 18.79 4.31
CA VAL A 422 16.55 18.14 5.39
C VAL A 422 15.67 17.00 4.87
N LEU A 423 15.01 17.18 3.74
CA LEU A 423 14.20 16.13 3.10
C LEU A 423 15.06 14.94 2.67
N GLN A 424 16.20 15.20 2.05
CA GLN A 424 17.17 14.17 1.71
C GLN A 424 17.62 13.39 2.95
N ARG A 425 17.86 14.07 4.09
CA ARG A 425 18.16 13.37 5.36
C ARG A 425 17.02 12.48 5.83
N TYR A 426 15.76 12.87 5.64
CA TYR A 426 14.60 12.02 5.98
C TYR A 426 14.49 10.82 5.05
N ILE A 427 14.67 11.01 3.75
CA ILE A 427 14.66 9.93 2.75
C ILE A 427 15.77 8.94 3.07
N HIS A 428 17.01 9.41 3.24
CA HIS A 428 18.14 8.57 3.66
C HIS A 428 17.86 7.87 4.99
N ARG A 429 17.19 8.53 5.95
CA ARG A 429 16.84 7.90 7.22
C ARG A 429 15.83 6.78 7.06
N VAL A 430 14.82 6.94 6.19
CA VAL A 430 13.83 5.91 5.89
C VAL A 430 14.47 4.76 5.14
N GLN A 431 15.26 5.04 4.10
CA GLN A 431 16.05 4.04 3.37
C GLN A 431 16.94 3.24 4.33
N TRP A 432 17.62 3.93 5.25
CA TRP A 432 18.44 3.31 6.28
C TRP A 432 17.61 2.38 7.18
N LEU A 433 16.41 2.77 7.60
CA LEU A 433 15.53 1.93 8.42
C LEU A 433 15.01 0.69 7.67
N LEU A 434 14.83 0.80 6.35
CA LEU A 434 14.33 -0.28 5.50
C LEU A 434 15.44 -1.19 4.94
N SER A 435 16.71 -0.92 5.25
CA SER A 435 17.85 -1.69 4.75
C SER A 435 18.39 -2.68 5.78
N GLY A 436 18.84 -3.85 5.30
CA GLY A 436 19.49 -4.88 6.12
C GLY A 436 18.61 -5.38 7.26
N SER A 437 19.24 -5.77 8.37
CA SER A 437 18.58 -6.30 9.58
C SER A 437 17.54 -5.37 10.20
N ARG A 438 17.65 -4.05 9.99
CA ARG A 438 16.72 -3.06 10.55
C ARG A 438 15.31 -3.18 10.00
N ARG A 439 15.18 -3.72 8.79
CA ARG A 439 13.90 -3.99 8.16
C ARG A 439 13.05 -4.92 9.01
N LEU A 440 13.67 -5.94 9.59
CA LEU A 440 12.99 -6.98 10.35
C LEU A 440 13.00 -6.70 11.86
N PHE A 441 14.16 -6.38 12.41
CA PHE A 441 14.35 -6.25 13.87
C PHE A 441 14.13 -4.83 14.37
N GLY A 442 13.98 -3.86 13.46
CA GLY A 442 14.09 -2.45 13.81
C GLY A 442 15.52 -2.05 14.21
N THR A 443 15.65 -0.88 14.82
CA THR A 443 16.95 -0.43 15.37
C THR A 443 17.09 -0.90 16.81
N ILE A 444 18.13 -1.67 17.12
CA ILE A 444 18.51 -2.02 18.50
C ILE A 444 19.08 -0.77 19.18
N LEU A 445 18.47 -0.34 20.29
CA LEU A 445 18.84 0.89 21.00
C LEU A 445 19.55 0.64 22.32
N GLU A 446 19.29 -0.52 22.92
CA GLU A 446 19.78 -0.94 24.22
C GLU A 446 21.17 -1.58 24.10
N ALA A 447 22.00 -1.41 25.13
CA ALA A 447 23.39 -1.87 25.14
C ALA A 447 23.52 -3.32 25.60
N ASN A 448 22.50 -3.84 26.32
CA ASN A 448 22.47 -5.17 26.90
C ASN A 448 21.15 -5.87 26.51
N VAL A 449 21.19 -6.79 25.53
CA VAL A 449 19.95 -7.35 24.95
C VAL A 449 19.96 -8.88 24.90
N CYS A 450 18.79 -9.49 25.05
CA CYS A 450 18.61 -10.90 24.75
C CYS A 450 17.60 -11.08 23.61
N VAL A 451 17.98 -11.84 22.58
CA VAL A 451 17.11 -12.15 21.45
C VAL A 451 16.52 -13.54 21.66
N LEU A 452 15.20 -13.61 21.76
CA LEU A 452 14.46 -14.85 21.92
C LEU A 452 13.93 -15.30 20.56
N ILE A 453 14.27 -16.53 20.15
CA ILE A 453 13.99 -17.08 18.82
C ILE A 453 13.01 -18.24 18.98
N ASP A 454 11.80 -18.08 18.47
CA ASP A 454 10.83 -19.18 18.38
C ASP A 454 11.34 -20.21 17.36
N THR A 455 11.47 -21.45 17.82
CA THR A 455 11.84 -22.62 17.00
C THR A 455 10.75 -23.69 17.05
N SER A 456 9.50 -23.29 17.32
CA SER A 456 8.35 -24.18 17.26
C SER A 456 8.12 -24.74 15.85
N GLY A 457 7.35 -25.81 15.73
CA GLY A 457 7.06 -26.45 14.45
C GLY A 457 6.47 -25.51 13.39
N SER A 458 5.70 -24.49 13.81
CA SER A 458 5.11 -23.50 12.89
C SER A 458 6.14 -22.58 12.25
N MET A 459 7.27 -22.34 12.93
CA MET A 459 8.37 -21.52 12.43
C MET A 459 9.14 -22.17 11.28
N GLY A 460 8.91 -23.47 10.97
CA GLY A 460 9.66 -24.23 9.96
C GLY A 460 9.90 -23.51 8.63
N PRO A 461 8.85 -23.00 7.94
CA PRO A 461 9.00 -22.26 6.69
C PRO A 461 9.74 -20.92 6.84
N TYR A 462 9.72 -20.33 8.03
CA TYR A 462 10.27 -19.01 8.31
C TYR A 462 11.71 -19.07 8.86
N LEU A 463 12.15 -20.19 9.43
CA LEU A 463 13.48 -20.31 10.03
C LEU A 463 14.63 -20.02 9.05
N PRO A 464 14.65 -20.51 7.79
CA PRO A 464 15.73 -20.18 6.86
C PRO A 464 15.90 -18.67 6.58
N PRO A 465 14.84 -17.88 6.27
CA PRO A 465 15.00 -16.43 6.16
C PRO A 465 15.30 -15.77 7.51
N VAL A 466 14.75 -16.27 8.62
CA VAL A 466 15.07 -15.78 9.99
C VAL A 466 16.55 -15.91 10.29
N THR A 467 17.18 -17.07 10.04
CA THR A 467 18.60 -17.29 10.36
C THR A 467 19.52 -16.41 9.53
N LYS A 468 19.18 -16.17 8.26
CA LYS A 468 19.87 -15.20 7.40
C LYS A 468 19.79 -13.78 7.99
N GLU A 469 18.60 -13.33 8.36
CA GLU A 469 18.41 -11.99 8.91
C GLU A 469 19.01 -11.83 10.32
N LEU A 470 18.99 -12.88 11.15
CA LEU A 470 19.69 -12.92 12.44
C LEU A 470 21.21 -12.78 12.25
N THR A 471 21.76 -13.42 11.21
CA THR A 471 23.18 -13.25 10.85
C THR A 471 23.48 -11.79 10.51
N SER A 472 22.63 -11.15 9.70
CA SER A 472 22.72 -9.71 9.44
C SER A 472 22.59 -8.88 10.72
N LEU A 473 21.67 -9.20 11.64
CA LEU A 473 21.49 -8.48 12.90
C LEU A 473 22.77 -8.50 13.76
N ILE A 474 23.37 -9.68 13.90
CA ILE A 474 24.58 -9.89 14.70
C ILE A 474 25.71 -9.00 14.16
N TRP A 475 25.95 -9.01 12.84
CA TRP A 475 27.05 -8.25 12.26
C TRP A 475 26.76 -6.75 12.11
N GLU A 476 25.57 -6.38 11.62
CA GLU A 476 25.25 -5.00 11.25
C GLU A 476 24.89 -4.11 12.44
N GLN A 477 24.30 -4.69 13.50
CA GLN A 477 23.83 -3.93 14.66
C GLN A 477 24.55 -4.34 15.94
N LEU A 478 24.53 -5.62 16.33
CA LEU A 478 25.07 -6.03 17.64
C LEU A 478 26.59 -5.81 17.70
N ARG A 479 27.32 -6.31 16.70
CA ARG A 479 28.76 -6.12 16.62
C ARG A 479 29.14 -4.68 16.40
N LYS A 480 28.56 -4.05 15.38
CA LYS A 480 28.90 -2.68 14.99
C LYS A 480 28.72 -1.68 16.15
N ASN A 481 27.69 -1.88 16.97
CA ASN A 481 27.38 -1.02 18.11
C ASN A 481 27.92 -1.55 19.44
N LYS A 482 28.72 -2.65 19.44
CA LYS A 482 29.31 -3.27 20.62
C LYS A 482 28.27 -3.63 21.71
N VAL A 483 27.11 -4.09 21.27
CA VAL A 483 26.01 -4.52 22.15
C VAL A 483 26.43 -5.82 22.85
N ARG A 484 26.25 -5.89 24.17
CA ARG A 484 26.34 -7.16 24.90
C ARG A 484 25.06 -7.94 24.67
N PHE A 485 25.17 -9.18 24.22
CA PHE A 485 24.00 -9.95 23.83
C PHE A 485 24.06 -11.42 24.25
N ASN A 486 22.88 -12.03 24.27
CA ASN A 486 22.71 -13.47 24.35
C ASN A 486 21.54 -13.89 23.46
N LEU A 487 21.58 -15.13 22.98
CA LEU A 487 20.53 -15.71 22.16
C LEU A 487 19.85 -16.83 22.94
N LEU A 488 18.53 -16.87 22.89
CA LEU A 488 17.73 -17.91 23.53
C LEU A 488 16.74 -18.46 22.51
N ARG A 489 16.84 -19.74 22.18
CA ARG A 489 15.84 -20.41 21.33
C ARG A 489 14.83 -21.11 22.21
N PHE A 490 13.59 -21.16 21.76
CA PHE A 490 12.54 -21.81 22.52
C PHE A 490 11.52 -22.52 21.61
N ALA A 491 11.12 -23.69 22.06
CA ALA A 491 9.97 -24.43 21.58
C ALA A 491 9.24 -25.01 22.81
N GLU A 492 9.23 -26.34 22.97
CA GLU A 492 8.80 -27.00 24.21
C GLU A 492 9.77 -26.74 25.36
N ASN A 493 11.07 -26.65 25.04
CA ASN A 493 12.15 -26.34 25.97
C ASN A 493 12.87 -25.07 25.54
N THR A 494 13.54 -24.42 26.50
CA THR A 494 14.37 -23.23 26.25
C THR A 494 15.85 -23.61 26.27
N GLU A 495 16.61 -23.13 25.29
CA GLU A 495 18.05 -23.32 25.23
C GLU A 495 18.75 -21.99 24.95
N SER A 496 19.73 -21.66 25.78
CA SER A 496 20.53 -20.45 25.65
C SER A 496 21.88 -20.74 25.00
N TRP A 497 22.30 -19.88 24.07
CA TRP A 497 23.62 -19.96 23.43
C TRP A 497 24.77 -19.83 24.46
N LYS A 498 24.66 -18.85 25.38
CA LYS A 498 25.57 -18.68 26.52
C LYS A 498 24.78 -18.61 27.82
N GLU A 499 25.45 -18.81 28.95
CA GLU A 499 24.84 -18.70 30.29
C GLU A 499 24.57 -17.24 30.69
N CYS A 500 25.28 -16.27 30.11
CA CYS A 500 25.16 -14.85 30.41
C CYS A 500 25.33 -14.00 29.13
N LEU A 501 25.02 -12.70 29.23
CA LEU A 501 25.27 -11.73 28.17
C LEU A 501 26.78 -11.60 27.90
N VAL A 502 27.19 -11.83 26.66
CA VAL A 502 28.59 -11.72 26.22
C VAL A 502 28.80 -10.49 25.35
N GLU A 503 30.03 -9.99 25.31
CA GLU A 503 30.39 -8.88 24.43
C GLU A 503 30.42 -9.33 22.97
N ALA A 504 29.97 -8.46 22.05
CA ALA A 504 30.05 -8.74 20.63
C ALA A 504 31.48 -8.52 20.08
N THR A 505 32.33 -9.55 20.21
CA THR A 505 33.64 -9.69 19.55
C THR A 505 33.51 -10.45 18.22
N ASP A 506 34.58 -10.57 17.41
CA ASP A 506 34.52 -11.34 16.15
C ASP A 506 34.24 -12.81 16.41
N GLU A 507 34.89 -13.34 17.43
CA GLU A 507 34.83 -14.74 17.81
C GLU A 507 33.44 -15.10 18.36
N SER A 508 32.92 -14.28 19.26
CA SER A 508 31.58 -14.48 19.83
C SER A 508 30.48 -14.27 18.80
N CYS A 509 30.62 -13.33 17.85
CA CYS A 509 29.67 -13.16 16.77
C CYS A 509 29.69 -14.36 15.81
N HIS A 510 30.87 -14.89 15.49
CA HIS A 510 30.99 -16.09 14.66
C HIS A 510 30.37 -17.32 15.34
N ASP A 511 30.68 -17.51 16.63
CA ASP A 511 30.12 -18.59 17.46
C ASP A 511 28.58 -18.47 17.58
N ALA A 512 28.05 -17.26 17.75
CA ALA A 512 26.61 -17.01 17.75
C ALA A 512 25.95 -17.37 16.41
N VAL A 513 26.55 -16.99 15.28
CA VAL A 513 26.04 -17.32 13.94
C VAL A 513 26.06 -18.83 13.70
N GLN A 514 27.12 -19.52 14.13
CA GLN A 514 27.19 -20.98 14.07
C GLN A 514 26.12 -21.62 14.96
N TRP A 515 25.85 -21.09 16.14
CA TRP A 515 24.78 -21.59 16.99
C TRP A 515 23.40 -21.39 16.34
N VAL A 516 23.14 -20.21 15.75
CA VAL A 516 21.89 -19.90 15.03
C VAL A 516 21.68 -20.82 13.83
N SER A 517 22.73 -21.22 13.11
CA SER A 517 22.60 -22.14 11.97
C SER A 517 22.17 -23.55 12.35
N THR A 518 22.27 -23.92 13.63
CA THR A 518 21.78 -25.21 14.16
C THR A 518 20.29 -25.18 14.55
N CYS A 519 19.58 -24.06 14.38
CA CYS A 519 18.16 -23.96 14.71
C CYS A 519 17.31 -24.84 13.79
N HIS A 520 16.53 -25.75 14.39
CA HIS A 520 15.56 -26.59 13.71
C HIS A 520 14.18 -26.40 14.34
N ALA A 521 13.14 -26.35 13.51
CA ALA A 521 11.77 -26.22 13.99
C ALA A 521 11.29 -27.54 14.59
N HIS A 522 10.80 -27.52 15.83
CA HIS A 522 10.21 -28.68 16.49
C HIS A 522 9.24 -28.26 17.60
N GLY A 523 8.29 -29.13 17.96
CA GLY A 523 7.45 -28.95 19.14
C GLY A 523 6.53 -27.72 19.13
N ASN A 524 5.94 -27.42 20.30
CA ASN A 524 5.06 -26.28 20.56
C ASN A 524 5.84 -25.01 20.95
N SER A 525 5.15 -23.88 21.18
CA SER A 525 5.77 -22.57 21.52
C SER A 525 5.49 -22.16 22.99
N CYS A 526 6.49 -22.33 23.86
CA CYS A 526 6.41 -21.96 25.28
C CYS A 526 7.01 -20.57 25.58
N ILE A 527 6.29 -19.52 25.16
CA ILE A 527 6.74 -18.12 25.29
C ILE A 527 6.98 -17.72 26.75
N LEU A 528 6.16 -18.20 27.69
CA LEU A 528 6.27 -17.81 29.11
C LEU A 528 7.59 -18.28 29.72
N ALA A 529 7.98 -19.55 29.50
CA ALA A 529 9.24 -20.08 30.00
C ALA A 529 10.45 -19.36 29.38
N ALA A 530 10.36 -19.05 28.08
CA ALA A 530 11.40 -18.31 27.37
C ALA A 530 11.61 -16.91 27.97
N LEU A 531 10.52 -16.17 28.23
CA LEU A 531 10.57 -14.85 28.87
C LEU A 531 11.10 -14.94 30.30
N GLN A 532 10.65 -15.90 31.10
CA GLN A 532 11.15 -16.10 32.48
C GLN A 532 12.65 -16.41 32.49
N LYS A 533 13.13 -17.28 31.60
CA LYS A 533 14.55 -17.58 31.46
C LYS A 533 15.34 -16.35 31.01
N ALA A 534 14.82 -15.58 30.05
CA ALA A 534 15.50 -14.39 29.56
C ALA A 534 15.57 -13.27 30.62
N LEU A 535 14.52 -13.10 31.43
CA LEU A 535 14.50 -12.17 32.57
C LEU A 535 15.43 -12.59 33.72
N SER A 536 15.89 -13.84 33.76
CA SER A 536 16.87 -14.30 34.75
C SER A 536 18.31 -13.88 34.43
N PHE A 537 18.59 -13.44 33.20
CA PHE A 537 19.92 -12.98 32.81
C PHE A 537 20.22 -11.62 33.48
N GLN A 538 21.34 -11.54 34.18
CA GLN A 538 21.75 -10.32 34.87
C GLN A 538 22.13 -9.22 33.87
N GLY A 539 21.65 -8.01 34.12
CA GLY A 539 22.02 -6.81 33.37
C GLY A 539 21.32 -6.63 32.02
N VAL A 540 20.30 -7.42 31.70
CA VAL A 540 19.47 -7.22 30.50
C VAL A 540 18.69 -5.92 30.59
N GLU A 541 18.75 -5.10 29.54
CA GLU A 541 17.94 -3.88 29.39
C GLU A 541 16.72 -4.11 28.49
N ALA A 542 16.86 -5.00 27.49
CA ALA A 542 15.76 -5.31 26.57
C ALA A 542 15.76 -6.76 26.07
N LEU A 543 14.54 -7.27 25.86
CA LEU A 543 14.26 -8.54 25.23
C LEU A 543 13.70 -8.31 23.83
N TYR A 544 14.18 -9.06 22.84
CA TYR A 544 13.67 -9.04 21.48
C TYR A 544 13.06 -10.41 21.17
N LEU A 545 11.74 -10.51 21.32
CA LEU A 545 10.99 -11.74 21.12
C LEU A 545 10.58 -11.89 19.66
N LEU A 546 11.09 -12.94 19.02
CA LEU A 546 10.79 -13.32 17.65
C LEU A 546 9.87 -14.54 17.63
N THR A 547 8.66 -14.40 17.08
CA THR A 547 7.69 -15.51 17.00
C THR A 547 6.70 -15.31 15.84
N ASP A 548 6.15 -16.40 15.32
CA ASP A 548 5.07 -16.42 14.33
C ASP A 548 3.68 -16.62 14.96
N GLY A 549 3.60 -16.92 16.27
CA GLY A 549 2.41 -17.57 16.83
C GLY A 549 1.87 -17.00 18.13
N LYS A 550 0.68 -17.49 18.51
CA LYS A 550 0.14 -17.34 19.86
C LYS A 550 0.91 -18.25 20.83
N PRO A 551 1.03 -17.84 22.10
CA PRO A 551 1.53 -18.74 23.14
C PRO A 551 0.66 -19.98 23.27
N ASP A 552 1.27 -21.10 23.67
CA ASP A 552 0.60 -22.33 24.11
C ASP A 552 -0.33 -22.13 25.32
N THR A 553 -0.06 -21.09 26.11
CA THR A 553 -0.74 -20.74 27.34
C THR A 553 -1.63 -19.51 27.14
N SER A 554 -2.63 -19.31 28.01
CA SER A 554 -3.53 -18.15 27.92
C SER A 554 -2.76 -16.81 27.88
N CYS A 555 -3.00 -16.02 26.83
CA CYS A 555 -2.40 -14.70 26.62
C CYS A 555 -2.57 -13.77 27.84
N SER A 556 -3.73 -13.80 28.51
CA SER A 556 -3.97 -12.96 29.68
C SER A 556 -3.13 -13.35 30.89
N LEU A 557 -2.78 -14.64 31.02
CA LEU A 557 -1.91 -15.10 32.10
C LEU A 557 -0.49 -14.63 31.87
N ILE A 558 0.03 -14.74 30.65
CA ILE A 558 1.38 -14.28 30.31
C ILE A 558 1.50 -12.78 30.54
N LEU A 559 0.56 -11.98 30.05
CA LEU A 559 0.59 -10.52 30.25
C LEU A 559 0.61 -10.15 31.75
N LYS A 560 -0.20 -10.82 32.57
CA LYS A 560 -0.27 -10.56 34.03
C LYS A 560 1.00 -11.00 34.76
N GLU A 561 1.55 -12.16 34.40
CA GLU A 561 2.77 -12.68 34.99
C GLU A 561 3.97 -11.77 34.65
N ILE A 562 4.09 -11.39 33.38
CA ILE A 562 5.14 -10.48 32.90
C ILE A 562 5.02 -9.09 33.53
N GLU A 563 3.80 -8.56 33.67
CA GLU A 563 3.57 -7.30 34.40
C GLU A 563 4.09 -7.39 35.84
N THR A 564 3.92 -8.54 36.50
CA THR A 564 4.38 -8.77 37.87
C THR A 564 5.90 -8.88 37.95
N LEU A 565 6.52 -9.54 36.96
CA LEU A 565 7.98 -9.73 36.89
C LEU A 565 8.72 -8.43 36.55
N ILE A 566 8.17 -7.63 35.64
CA ILE A 566 8.78 -6.38 35.17
C ILE A 566 8.50 -5.20 36.11
N LYS A 567 7.47 -5.24 36.96
CA LYS A 567 7.30 -4.23 38.03
C LYS A 567 8.53 -4.08 38.95
N LYS A 568 9.41 -5.08 38.99
CA LYS A 568 10.65 -5.08 39.77
C LYS A 568 11.89 -4.67 38.96
N GLN A 569 11.82 -4.60 37.63
CA GLN A 569 12.97 -4.39 36.74
C GLN A 569 12.54 -3.56 35.51
N ASP A 570 13.26 -2.48 35.19
CA ASP A 570 12.95 -1.61 34.04
C ASP A 570 13.43 -2.21 32.70
N ILE A 571 12.86 -3.36 32.33
CA ILE A 571 13.21 -4.12 31.12
C ILE A 571 12.14 -3.93 30.05
N LYS A 572 12.56 -3.57 28.84
CA LYS A 572 11.68 -3.42 27.68
C LYS A 572 11.55 -4.74 26.92
N ILE A 573 10.34 -5.12 26.53
CA ILE A 573 10.11 -6.26 25.65
C ILE A 573 9.71 -5.75 24.27
N HIS A 574 10.62 -5.86 23.30
CA HIS A 574 10.32 -5.69 21.90
C HIS A 574 9.81 -7.00 21.31
N THR A 575 8.79 -6.92 20.46
CA THR A 575 8.17 -8.09 19.83
C THR A 575 8.26 -7.97 18.32
N ILE A 576 8.62 -9.07 17.66
CA ILE A 576 8.81 -9.16 16.22
C ILE A 576 7.99 -10.35 15.71
N CYS A 577 7.06 -10.07 14.82
CA CYS A 577 6.11 -11.04 14.30
C CYS A 577 6.39 -11.36 12.83
N PHE A 578 6.51 -12.65 12.52
CA PHE A 578 6.74 -13.16 11.16
C PHE A 578 5.48 -13.63 10.43
N SER A 579 4.41 -13.95 11.16
CA SER A 579 3.11 -14.28 10.59
C SER A 579 2.06 -13.28 11.03
N CYS A 580 1.80 -12.28 10.19
CA CYS A 580 0.72 -11.30 10.46
C CYS A 580 -0.69 -11.91 10.19
N ALA A 581 -0.80 -13.21 9.91
CA ALA A 581 -2.07 -13.89 9.59
C ALA A 581 -2.98 -14.04 10.83
N ASP A 582 -2.44 -14.38 11.99
CA ASP A 582 -3.23 -14.50 13.22
C ASP A 582 -3.34 -13.15 13.95
N ARG A 583 -4.48 -12.47 13.76
CA ARG A 583 -4.78 -11.20 14.45
C ARG A 583 -4.68 -11.29 15.97
N GLY A 584 -5.02 -12.44 16.56
CA GLY A 584 -4.92 -12.62 18.00
C GLY A 584 -3.48 -12.69 18.48
N ALA A 585 -2.58 -13.30 17.70
CA ALA A 585 -1.14 -13.32 17.98
C ALA A 585 -0.56 -11.90 17.88
N VAL A 586 -0.87 -11.19 16.80
CA VAL A 586 -0.43 -9.81 16.58
C VAL A 586 -0.92 -8.88 17.69
N GLU A 587 -2.19 -8.99 18.10
CA GLU A 587 -2.76 -8.18 19.17
C GLU A 587 -2.09 -8.49 20.52
N PHE A 588 -1.83 -9.76 20.81
CA PHE A 588 -1.09 -10.18 22.00
C PHE A 588 0.33 -9.58 22.02
N LEU A 589 1.10 -9.71 20.94
CA LEU A 589 2.46 -9.19 20.83
C LEU A 589 2.53 -7.67 20.92
N LYS A 590 1.55 -6.96 20.33
CA LYS A 590 1.40 -5.52 20.48
C LYS A 590 1.14 -5.12 21.93
N LYS A 591 0.22 -5.83 22.62
CA LYS A 591 -0.07 -5.60 24.04
C LYS A 591 1.17 -5.83 24.89
N LEU A 592 1.86 -6.95 24.71
CA LEU A 592 3.09 -7.30 25.42
C LEU A 592 4.18 -6.23 25.27
N ALA A 593 4.42 -5.76 24.04
CA ALA A 593 5.39 -4.69 23.82
C ALA A 593 4.94 -3.37 24.45
N SER A 594 3.68 -2.97 24.27
CA SER A 594 3.17 -1.70 24.79
C SER A 594 3.19 -1.62 26.34
N GLN A 595 2.92 -2.73 27.02
CA GLN A 595 2.91 -2.80 28.49
C GLN A 595 4.29 -2.64 29.11
N THR A 596 5.35 -2.94 28.35
CA THR A 596 6.74 -2.89 28.83
C THR A 596 7.51 -1.69 28.28
N GLY A 597 6.82 -0.76 27.60
CA GLY A 597 7.48 0.36 26.91
C GLY A 597 8.34 -0.06 25.71
N GLY A 598 8.17 -1.31 25.25
CA GLY A 598 8.84 -1.87 24.08
C GLY A 598 8.18 -1.49 22.76
N ARG A 599 8.70 -2.07 21.68
CA ARG A 599 8.29 -1.78 20.29
C ARG A 599 7.87 -3.07 19.59
N PHE A 600 6.78 -2.99 18.83
CA PHE A 600 6.30 -4.08 18.00
C PHE A 600 6.72 -3.86 16.54
N HIS A 601 7.25 -4.91 15.90
CA HIS A 601 7.54 -4.95 14.46
C HIS A 601 6.83 -6.15 13.81
N CYS A 602 6.26 -5.99 12.61
CA CYS A 602 5.73 -7.08 11.77
C CYS A 602 6.47 -6.98 10.43
N SER A 603 6.97 -8.10 9.91
CA SER A 603 7.49 -8.15 8.55
C SER A 603 6.34 -8.39 7.58
N PRO A 604 6.13 -7.56 6.54
CA PRO A 604 5.28 -7.93 5.41
C PRO A 604 5.90 -9.15 4.72
N GLY A 605 5.10 -10.18 4.47
CA GLY A 605 5.56 -11.37 3.77
C GLY A 605 5.65 -11.13 2.27
N GLY A 606 6.79 -10.64 1.79
CA GLY A 606 7.08 -10.53 0.35
C GLY A 606 8.31 -9.67 0.04
N GLU A 607 9.28 -10.22 -0.69
CA GLU A 607 10.47 -9.48 -1.16
C GLU A 607 10.12 -8.44 -2.24
N ASP A 608 9.05 -8.65 -3.02
CA ASP A 608 8.68 -7.82 -4.18
C ASP A 608 8.02 -6.47 -3.83
N GLU A 609 7.15 -6.43 -2.81
CA GLU A 609 6.44 -5.20 -2.40
C GLU A 609 7.37 -4.18 -1.73
N GLN A 610 8.42 -4.67 -1.07
CA GLN A 610 9.42 -3.87 -0.38
C GLN A 610 10.47 -3.32 -1.35
N LEU A 611 10.79 -4.07 -2.41
CA LEU A 611 11.59 -3.58 -3.54
C LEU A 611 10.84 -2.47 -4.31
N ALA A 612 9.51 -2.50 -4.36
CA ALA A 612 8.70 -1.44 -4.95
C ALA A 612 8.74 -0.17 -4.09
N ALA A 613 8.58 -0.28 -2.77
CA ALA A 613 8.74 0.87 -1.86
C ALA A 613 10.16 1.45 -1.88
N HIS A 614 11.19 0.61 -2.03
CA HIS A 614 12.57 1.04 -2.20
C HIS A 614 12.79 1.75 -3.55
N ARG A 615 12.35 1.16 -4.67
CA ARG A 615 12.43 1.75 -6.03
C ARG A 615 11.74 3.11 -6.13
N VAL A 616 10.54 3.25 -5.56
CA VAL A 616 9.80 4.52 -5.53
C VAL A 616 10.53 5.62 -4.74
N LEU A 617 11.37 5.23 -3.77
CA LEU A 617 12.20 6.18 -3.02
C LEU A 617 13.54 6.50 -3.71
N THR A 618 13.99 5.69 -4.68
CA THR A 618 15.23 5.92 -5.46
C THR A 618 14.97 6.61 -6.80
N GLU A 619 13.96 6.18 -7.56
CA GLU A 619 13.71 6.66 -8.94
C GLU A 619 13.14 8.10 -9.01
N GLY A 620 12.80 8.72 -7.89
CA GLY A 620 12.32 10.11 -7.84
C GLY A 620 13.43 11.18 -7.78
N LEU A 621 14.71 10.80 -7.87
CA LEU A 621 15.84 11.70 -7.62
C LEU A 621 17.05 11.53 -8.56
N ASP A 622 16.95 10.73 -9.63
CA ASP A 622 17.99 10.71 -10.66
C ASP A 622 17.64 11.76 -11.72
N ASP A 623 18.17 12.98 -11.52
CA ASP A 623 18.45 13.93 -12.60
C ASP A 623 19.62 13.37 -13.44
N GLU A 624 19.39 12.30 -14.21
CA GLU A 624 20.25 11.94 -15.34
C GLU A 624 19.38 11.45 -16.51
N ASP A 625 18.64 12.38 -17.10
CA ASP A 625 18.27 12.34 -18.52
C ASP A 625 18.38 13.77 -19.08
N VAL A 626 19.61 14.28 -19.10
CA VAL A 626 20.04 15.32 -20.05
C VAL A 626 21.10 14.70 -20.95
N CYS A 627 20.64 14.13 -22.05
CA CYS A 627 21.26 14.20 -23.37
C CYS A 627 20.25 13.82 -24.45
#